data_AF-A0A1D2SW63-F1
#
_entry.id   AF-A0A1D2SW63-F1
#
_cell.length_a   1.000
_cell.length_b   1.000
_cell.length_c   1.000
_cell.angle_alpha   90.00
_cell.angle_beta   90.00
_cell.angle_gamma   90.00
#
_symmetry.space_group_name_H-M   'P 1'
#
loop_
_entity.id
_entity.type
_entity.pdbx_description
1 polymer ?
#
loop_
_entity_poly.entity_id
_entity_poly.type
_entity_poly.pdbx_seq_one_letter_code
_entity_poly.pdbx_strand_id
1 'polypeptide(L)' 'MTRQTSGVANAGPNRRTDGDLLGTNSEIGRKLKQYYDELVSDEVPDRFAQLLSQLEEVEPAQQKD' A
#
# COMPACT_ATOMS: atom_id res chain seq x y z
N MET A 1 -22.96 -3.00 -47.32
CA MET A 1 -21.52 -2.82 -47.02
C MET A 1 -21.42 -2.18 -45.63
N THR A 2 -21.35 -2.94 -44.51
CA THR A 2 -20.13 -3.43 -43.81
C THR A 2 -19.15 -2.28 -43.51
N ARG A 3 -18.68 -2.00 -42.27
CA ARG A 3 -18.30 -2.89 -41.17
C ARG A 3 -18.40 -2.21 -39.79
N GLN A 4 -18.73 -3.03 -38.79
CA GLN A 4 -18.38 -2.82 -37.39
C GLN A 4 -16.85 -2.82 -37.21
N THR A 5 -16.36 -2.04 -36.26
CA THR A 5 -15.12 -2.32 -35.52
C THR A 5 -15.45 -2.06 -34.05
N SER A 6 -15.86 -3.06 -33.27
CA SER A 6 -14.99 -3.95 -32.49
C SER A 6 -13.72 -3.27 -31.97
N GLY A 7 -13.82 -2.69 -30.78
CA GLY A 7 -12.69 -2.33 -29.94
C GLY A 7 -13.05 -2.63 -28.50
N VAL A 8 -13.04 -3.91 -28.13
CA VAL A 8 -13.13 -4.33 -26.73
C VAL A 8 -11.83 -3.88 -26.08
N ALA A 9 -11.83 -2.68 -25.47
CA ALA A 9 -10.75 -2.27 -24.59
C ALA A 9 -10.84 -3.19 -23.37
N ASN A 10 -10.05 -4.25 -23.41
CA ASN A 10 -9.76 -5.12 -22.30
C ASN A 10 -9.22 -4.25 -21.16
N ALA A 11 -10.11 -3.82 -20.27
CA ALA A 11 -9.77 -3.15 -19.03
C ALA A 11 -9.19 -4.23 -18.10
N GLY A 12 -7.99 -4.70 -18.44
CA GLY A 12 -7.12 -5.37 -17.48
C GLY A 12 -6.98 -4.45 -16.25
N PRO A 13 -6.82 -5.02 -15.05
CA PRO A 13 -6.84 -4.27 -13.81
C PRO A 13 -5.83 -3.15 -13.96
N ASN A 14 -6.38 -1.94 -14.08
CA ASN A 14 -5.65 -0.71 -14.22
C ASN A 14 -4.83 -0.64 -12.94
N ARG A 15 -3.58 -1.13 -13.00
CA ARG A 15 -2.49 -0.61 -12.18
C ARG A 15 -2.38 0.83 -12.62
N ARG A 16 -3.34 1.65 -12.18
CA ARG A 16 -3.21 3.09 -12.09
C ARG A 16 -1.92 3.22 -11.33
N THR A 17 -0.86 3.49 -12.06
CA THR A 17 0.45 3.80 -11.50
C THR A 17 0.16 4.77 -10.38
N ASP A 18 0.43 4.40 -9.13
CA ASP A 18 0.05 5.18 -7.92
C ASP A 18 0.38 6.68 -8.04
N GLY A 19 1.34 7.03 -8.90
CA GLY A 19 1.65 8.41 -9.28
C GLY A 19 0.47 9.21 -9.85
N ASP A 20 -0.50 8.61 -10.52
CA ASP A 20 -1.63 9.33 -11.15
C ASP A 20 -2.77 9.66 -10.15
N LEU A 21 -2.78 9.03 -8.97
CA LEU A 21 -3.79 9.31 -7.92
C LEU A 21 -3.66 10.72 -7.33
N LEU A 22 -2.45 11.28 -7.38
CA LEU A 22 -2.14 12.60 -6.83
C LEU A 22 -2.16 13.71 -7.89
N GLY A 23 -2.40 13.37 -9.17
CA GLY A 23 -2.48 14.33 -10.27
C GLY A 23 -1.24 15.25 -10.35
N THR A 24 -1.43 16.56 -10.24
CA THR A 24 -0.34 17.55 -10.24
C THR A 24 0.65 17.40 -9.07
N ASN A 25 0.25 16.70 -8.01
CA ASN A 25 1.08 16.41 -6.83
C ASN A 25 1.77 15.04 -6.92
N SER A 26 1.73 14.38 -8.07
CA SER A 26 2.41 13.09 -8.34
C SER A 26 3.89 13.11 -7.97
N GLU A 27 4.59 14.19 -8.30
CA GLU A 27 6.01 14.39 -7.97
C GLU A 27 6.25 14.53 -6.46
N ILE A 28 5.29 15.09 -5.72
CA ILE A 28 5.37 15.19 -4.25
C ILE A 28 5.23 13.79 -3.64
N GLY A 29 4.26 13.00 -4.11
CA GLY A 29 4.09 11.62 -3.66
C GLY A 29 5.32 10.75 -3.94
N ARG A 30 5.91 10.90 -5.13
CA ARG A 30 7.15 10.19 -5.50
C ARG A 30 8.31 10.54 -4.58
N LYS A 31 8.50 11.83 -4.25
CA LYS A 31 9.56 12.29 -3.34
C LYS A 31 9.34 11.82 -1.91
N LEU A 32 8.11 11.85 -1.42
CA LEU A 32 7.78 11.32 -0.09
C LEU A 32 8.09 9.83 -0.03
N LYS A 33 7.67 9.07 -1.04
CA LYS A 33 8.00 7.65 -1.13
C LYS A 33 9.50 7.41 -1.11
N GLN A 34 10.28 8.09 -1.94
CA GLN A 34 11.75 7.98 -1.94
C GLN A 34 12.34 8.28 -0.56
N TYR A 35 11.90 9.36 0.09
CA TYR A 35 12.37 9.75 1.42
C TYR A 35 12.06 8.70 2.49
N TYR A 36 10.86 8.13 2.49
CA TYR A 36 10.49 7.09 3.45
C TYR A 36 11.08 5.73 3.08
N ASP A 37 11.20 5.36 1.81
CA ASP A 37 11.84 4.11 1.38
C ASP A 37 13.34 4.10 1.79
N GLU A 38 14.02 5.24 1.71
CA GLU A 38 15.40 5.40 2.20
C GLU A 38 15.51 5.37 3.74
N LEU A 39 14.48 5.85 4.45
CA LEU A 39 14.44 5.89 5.91
C LEU A 39 13.95 4.59 6.54
N VAL A 40 13.15 3.79 5.82
CA VAL A 40 12.65 2.46 6.22
C VAL A 40 13.72 1.39 5.96
N SER A 41 14.99 1.77 6.14
CA SER A 41 16.17 0.92 6.02
C SER A 41 16.66 0.38 7.37
N ASP A 42 16.10 0.82 8.49
CA ASP A 42 16.54 0.37 9.81
C ASP A 42 15.68 -0.79 10.33
N GLU A 43 16.36 -1.73 10.98
CA GLU A 43 15.76 -2.85 11.70
C GLU A 43 14.63 -2.35 12.61
N VAL A 44 13.47 -3.01 12.55
CA VAL A 44 12.32 -2.66 13.40
C VAL A 44 12.78 -2.69 14.86
N PRO A 45 12.76 -1.56 15.60
CA PRO A 45 13.31 -1.52 16.94
C PRO A 45 12.68 -2.55 17.89
N ASP A 46 13.50 -3.15 18.76
CA ASP A 46 13.08 -4.13 19.79
C ASP A 46 11.90 -3.67 20.65
N ARG A 47 11.72 -2.35 20.80
CA ARG A 47 10.59 -1.75 21.52
C ARG A 47 9.25 -2.16 20.92
N PHE A 48 9.14 -2.29 19.60
CA PHE A 48 7.89 -2.74 18.97
C PHE A 48 7.59 -4.20 19.30
N ALA A 49 8.61 -5.07 19.29
CA ALA A 49 8.45 -6.46 19.71
C ALA A 49 8.00 -6.55 21.18
N GLN A 50 8.60 -5.77 22.08
CA GLN A 50 8.20 -5.72 23.49
C GLN A 50 6.75 -5.26 23.68
N LEU A 51 6.30 -4.25 22.93
CA LEU A 51 4.93 -3.76 23.00
C LEU A 51 3.93 -4.78 22.43
N LEU A 52 4.31 -5.52 21.38
CA LEU A 52 3.50 -6.60 20.84
C LEU A 52 3.37 -7.75 21.84
N SER A 53 4.46 -8.16 22.51
CA SER A 53 4.40 -9.16 23.57
C SER A 53 3.54 -8.72 24.74
N GLN A 54 3.67 -7.45 25.18
CA GLN A 54 2.80 -6.90 26.23
C GLN A 54 1.32 -6.90 25.80
N LEU A 55 1.04 -6.60 24.52
CA LEU A 55 -0.31 -6.65 23.98
C LEU A 55 -0.87 -8.07 24.02
N GLU A 56 -0.10 -9.08 23.59
CA GLU A 56 -0.49 -10.49 23.63
C GLU A 56 -0.74 -11.00 25.06
N GLU A 57 0.03 -10.53 26.04
CA GLU A 57 -0.14 -10.89 27.46
C GLU A 57 -1.42 -10.31 28.08
N VAL A 58 -1.83 -9.10 27.66
CA VAL A 58 -3.01 -8.41 28.20
C VAL A 58 -4.27 -8.62 27.38
N GLU A 59 -4.14 -9.04 26.12
CA GLU A 59 -5.29 -9.39 25.30
C GLU A 59 -5.96 -10.60 25.96
N PRO A 60 -7.18 -10.44 26.53
CA PRO A 60 -7.89 -11.58 27.06
C PRO A 60 -8.09 -12.49 25.86
N ALA A 61 -7.42 -13.66 25.86
CA ALA A 61 -7.57 -14.67 24.82
C ALA A 61 -9.06 -14.69 24.47
N GLN A 62 -9.41 -14.15 23.29
CA GLN A 62 -10.80 -13.89 22.95
C GLN A 62 -11.53 -15.16 23.32
N GLN A 63 -12.39 -15.05 24.34
CA GLN A 63 -13.19 -16.18 24.78
C GLN A 63 -13.87 -16.65 23.51
N LYS A 64 -13.42 -17.82 23.10
CA LYS A 64 -13.88 -18.51 21.91
C LYS A 64 -15.25 -19.04 22.28
N ASP A 65 -16.23 -18.14 22.28
CA ASP A 65 -17.67 -18.43 22.30
C ASP A 65 -18.23 -18.33 20.88
#